data_AF-A0A419JH19-F1
#
_entry.id   AF-A0A419JH19-F1
#
_cell.length_a   1.000
_cell.length_b   1.000
_cell.length_c   1.000
_cell.angle_alpha   90.00
_cell.angle_beta   90.00
_cell.angle_gamma   90.00
#
_symmetry.space_group_name_H-M   'P 1'
#
loop_
_entity.id
_entity.type
_entity.pdbx_description
1 polymer ?
#
loop_
_entity_poly.entity_id
_entity_poly.type
_entity_poly.pdbx_seq_one_letter_code
_entity_poly.pdbx_strand_id
1 'polypeptide(L)'
;MKKGKFSLPHPGHLEGLKEILRYRVYEIYMGGSPEFIGTGRGNVGITPSIEDVREQVRLIHRKGVKLNIAINSSCLRGWHLTQEGYRSYMWYLSALEEAGVDALTVADPYLVELAKREFKMKVTVSCIAFVNTPEKARFFEKLGADAIAIDPNINRDFETLEGIRASVDCDLKVLVNEGCLYQCPFRYAHFNLISHVHGPEPRAKPLYDYYSNKCLALRVRDPELIIKSPWIRPEDLEAYEEIGIDIFKLCGRTQTAGWLKNVISAYLNRSYEGNLMDLLDAPREIKNLFYIPNKELDGALDRWKVCKKVCKECGYCHELTERVINKASTIPTMI
;
A
#
# COMPACT_ATOMS: atom_id res chain seq x y z
N MET A 1 0.88 -22.33 -13.92
CA MET A 1 0.86 -20.87 -13.68
C MET A 1 1.89 -20.50 -12.63
N LYS A 2 2.58 -19.37 -12.81
CA LYS A 2 3.53 -18.81 -11.82
C LYS A 2 2.71 -18.18 -10.69
N LYS A 3 2.80 -18.71 -9.46
CA LYS A 3 2.15 -18.07 -8.30
C LYS A 3 2.75 -16.68 -8.08
N GLY A 4 1.89 -15.70 -7.79
CA GLY A 4 2.27 -14.32 -7.51
C GLY A 4 3.22 -14.21 -6.33
N LYS A 5 4.06 -13.17 -6.38
CA LYS A 5 5.05 -12.85 -5.35
C LYS A 5 4.39 -12.01 -4.25
N PHE A 6 4.91 -12.06 -3.03
CA PHE A 6 4.43 -11.21 -1.93
C PHE A 6 5.47 -10.16 -1.49
N SER A 7 4.97 -8.94 -1.26
CA SER A 7 5.68 -7.81 -0.66
C SER A 7 5.11 -7.53 0.72
N LEU A 8 5.89 -7.76 1.77
CA LEU A 8 5.42 -7.69 3.16
C LEU A 8 5.86 -6.41 3.88
N PRO A 9 4.98 -5.81 4.71
CA PRO A 9 5.31 -4.60 5.45
C PRO A 9 6.17 -4.93 6.67
N HIS A 10 7.28 -4.24 6.82
CA HIS A 10 8.10 -4.25 8.02
C HIS A 10 7.80 -3.03 8.90
N PRO A 11 7.48 -3.24 10.20
CA PRO A 11 7.16 -2.13 11.12
C PRO A 11 8.37 -1.28 11.55
N GLY A 12 9.59 -1.59 11.10
CA GLY A 12 10.78 -0.76 11.33
C GLY A 12 11.62 -1.13 12.56
N HIS A 13 11.25 -2.16 13.33
CA HIS A 13 12.01 -2.64 14.49
C HIS A 13 12.38 -4.13 14.39
N LEU A 14 13.58 -4.50 14.86
CA LEU A 14 14.18 -5.81 14.65
C LEU A 14 13.30 -7.02 15.06
N GLU A 15 12.53 -6.90 16.14
CA GLU A 15 11.60 -7.95 16.58
C GLU A 15 10.51 -8.24 15.54
N GLY A 16 9.90 -7.20 14.97
CA GLY A 16 8.91 -7.33 13.91
C GLY A 16 9.51 -7.91 12.64
N LEU A 17 10.77 -7.57 12.32
CA LEU A 17 11.49 -8.17 11.19
C LEU A 17 11.67 -9.68 11.37
N LYS A 18 12.08 -10.13 12.56
CA LYS A 18 12.28 -11.57 12.86
C LYS A 18 11.00 -12.39 12.69
N GLU A 19 9.83 -11.83 13.02
CA GLU A 19 8.55 -12.50 12.80
C GLU A 19 8.24 -12.65 11.30
N ILE A 20 8.45 -11.59 10.52
CA ILE A 20 8.19 -11.59 9.07
C ILE A 20 9.16 -12.53 8.33
N LEU A 21 10.42 -12.61 8.76
CA LEU A 21 11.43 -13.48 8.15
C LEU A 21 11.18 -14.98 8.34
N ARG A 22 10.13 -15.37 9.05
CA ARG A 22 9.64 -16.76 9.11
C ARG A 22 8.93 -17.18 7.82
N TYR A 23 8.46 -16.23 7.03
CA TYR A 23 7.75 -16.47 5.79
C TYR A 23 8.71 -16.33 4.60
N ARG A 24 8.57 -17.24 3.63
CA ARG A 24 9.32 -17.14 2.37
C ARG A 24 8.58 -16.21 1.41
N VAL A 25 9.09 -15.01 1.24
CA VAL A 25 8.48 -13.96 0.40
C VAL A 25 9.47 -13.34 -0.56
N TYR A 26 8.97 -12.56 -1.52
CA TYR A 26 9.80 -11.94 -2.55
C TYR A 26 10.54 -10.70 -2.03
N GLU A 27 9.83 -9.82 -1.33
CA GLU A 27 10.41 -8.62 -0.75
C GLU A 27 9.76 -8.29 0.59
N ILE A 28 10.51 -7.59 1.43
CA ILE A 28 10.03 -6.90 2.62
C ILE A 28 10.24 -5.41 2.38
N TYR A 29 9.32 -4.56 2.84
CA TYR A 29 9.44 -3.11 2.69
C TYR A 29 9.22 -2.36 4.01
N MET A 30 10.01 -1.30 4.23
CA MET A 30 9.86 -0.40 5.38
C MET A 30 9.89 1.06 4.92
N GLY A 31 9.61 1.99 5.84
CA GLY A 31 9.75 3.42 5.56
C GLY A 31 11.20 3.86 5.60
N GLY A 32 11.58 4.80 4.73
CA GLY A 32 12.85 5.50 4.83
C GLY A 32 12.86 6.56 5.92
N SER A 33 13.95 7.33 5.96
CA SER A 33 14.14 8.42 6.93
C SER A 33 13.34 9.66 6.53
N PRO A 34 12.44 10.15 7.40
CA PRO A 34 11.65 11.35 7.15
C PRO A 34 12.50 12.63 7.24
N GLU A 35 13.80 12.53 7.54
CA GLU A 35 14.71 13.68 7.50
C GLU A 35 15.05 14.08 6.06
N PHE A 36 15.00 13.14 5.12
CA PHE A 36 15.38 13.36 3.72
C PHE A 36 14.16 13.37 2.81
N ILE A 37 13.35 12.31 2.84
CA ILE A 37 12.17 12.16 2.00
C ILE A 37 11.05 11.53 2.81
N GLY A 38 9.89 12.16 2.81
CA GLY A 38 8.72 11.64 3.52
C GLY A 38 8.20 10.34 2.94
N THR A 39 7.38 9.65 3.72
CA THR A 39 6.67 8.44 3.28
C THR A 39 5.17 8.64 3.36
N GLY A 40 4.41 7.91 2.55
CA GLY A 40 2.95 7.98 2.53
C GLY A 40 2.25 7.47 3.79
N ARG A 41 2.98 7.19 4.88
CA ARG A 41 2.49 6.85 6.22
C ARG A 41 3.50 7.30 7.28
N GLY A 42 3.07 7.41 8.54
CA GLY A 42 4.00 7.58 9.65
C GLY A 42 4.92 6.36 9.85
N ASN A 43 6.14 6.61 10.31
CA ASN A 43 7.02 5.57 10.83
C ASN A 43 6.61 5.25 12.28
N VAL A 44 6.66 3.98 12.67
CA VAL A 44 6.44 3.55 14.05
C VAL A 44 7.79 3.47 14.75
N GLY A 45 7.87 4.04 15.94
CA GLY A 45 9.09 4.00 16.74
C GLY A 45 10.18 4.93 16.23
N ILE A 46 11.43 4.56 16.50
CA ILE A 46 12.61 5.33 16.13
C ILE A 46 12.91 5.08 14.64
N THR A 47 13.11 6.16 13.88
CA THR A 47 13.60 6.05 12.50
C THR A 47 14.95 5.32 12.49
N PRO A 48 15.08 4.20 11.77
CA PRO A 48 16.35 3.47 11.70
C PRO A 48 17.45 4.33 11.07
N SER A 49 18.64 4.29 11.68
CA SER A 49 19.84 4.87 11.08
C SER A 49 20.29 4.06 9.85
N ILE A 50 21.24 4.59 9.07
CA ILE A 50 21.82 3.84 7.93
C ILE A 50 22.50 2.54 8.41
N GLU A 51 23.12 2.52 9.59
CA GLU A 51 23.71 1.28 10.12
C GLU A 51 22.63 0.27 10.53
N ASP A 52 21.52 0.72 11.13
CA ASP A 52 20.39 -0.16 11.43
C ASP A 52 19.81 -0.75 10.14
N VAL A 53 19.68 0.05 9.08
CA VAL A 53 19.26 -0.43 7.75
C VAL A 53 20.23 -1.48 7.23
N ARG A 54 21.54 -1.23 7.31
CA ARG A 54 22.59 -2.17 6.89
C ARG A 54 22.52 -3.50 7.67
N GLU A 55 22.28 -3.46 8.97
CA GLU A 55 22.09 -4.69 9.77
C GLU A 55 20.85 -5.47 9.31
N GLN A 56 19.74 -4.76 9.10
CA GLN A 56 18.50 -5.36 8.61
C GLN A 56 18.66 -5.98 7.23
N VAL A 57 19.37 -5.32 6.30
CA VAL A 57 19.73 -5.88 5.00
C VAL A 57 20.46 -7.22 5.16
N ARG A 58 21.50 -7.28 6.01
CA ARG A 58 22.24 -8.54 6.26
C ARG A 58 21.32 -9.66 6.79
N LEU A 59 20.36 -9.35 7.65
CA LEU A 59 19.39 -10.31 8.17
C LEU A 59 18.43 -10.82 7.10
N ILE A 60 17.93 -9.90 6.26
CA ILE A 60 16.97 -10.16 5.19
C ILE A 60 17.63 -10.99 4.07
N HIS A 61 18.83 -10.61 3.64
CA HIS A 61 19.59 -11.31 2.61
C HIS A 61 19.99 -12.72 3.02
N ARG A 62 20.26 -12.99 4.31
CA ARG A 62 20.48 -14.35 4.82
C ARG A 62 19.30 -15.30 4.59
N LYS A 63 18.10 -14.77 4.36
CA LYS A 63 16.90 -15.54 4.01
C LYS A 63 16.61 -15.54 2.50
N GLY A 64 17.47 -14.92 1.68
CA GLY A 64 17.26 -14.78 0.24
C GLY A 64 16.10 -13.85 -0.12
N VAL A 65 15.71 -12.95 0.79
CA VAL A 65 14.64 -11.96 0.60
C VAL A 65 15.28 -10.61 0.26
N LYS A 66 14.52 -9.71 -0.38
CA LYS A 66 14.96 -8.35 -0.73
C LYS A 66 14.41 -7.29 0.23
N LEU A 67 15.14 -6.20 0.45
CA LEU A 67 14.66 -5.03 1.18
C LEU A 67 14.31 -3.88 0.22
N ASN A 68 13.10 -3.35 0.38
CA ASN A 68 12.59 -2.18 -0.33
C ASN A 68 12.35 -1.01 0.64
N ILE A 69 12.91 0.17 0.37
CA ILE A 69 12.72 1.37 1.19
C ILE A 69 11.67 2.29 0.54
N ALA A 70 10.58 2.55 1.25
CA ALA A 70 9.53 3.45 0.82
C ALA A 70 9.84 4.90 1.24
N ILE A 71 10.03 5.75 0.23
CA ILE A 71 10.29 7.20 0.29
C ILE A 71 9.38 7.91 -0.71
N ASN A 72 8.10 7.59 -0.60
CA ASN A 72 7.06 7.86 -1.59
C ASN A 72 6.22 9.09 -1.26
N SER A 73 6.88 10.17 -0.84
CA SER A 73 6.24 11.48 -0.67
C SER A 73 5.52 11.88 -1.97
N SER A 74 4.28 12.35 -1.85
CA SER A 74 3.51 12.88 -2.99
C SER A 74 3.83 14.35 -3.30
N CYS A 75 4.55 15.03 -2.40
CA CYS A 75 4.94 16.42 -2.58
C CYS A 75 6.32 16.69 -1.96
N LEU A 76 7.25 17.18 -2.77
CA LEU A 76 8.63 17.48 -2.37
C LEU A 76 8.88 18.98 -2.11
N ARG A 77 7.84 19.82 -2.13
CA ARG A 77 7.92 21.29 -1.89
C ARG A 77 8.84 22.07 -2.85
N GLY A 78 9.20 21.49 -3.99
CA GLY A 78 10.24 22.04 -4.87
C GLY A 78 11.67 21.91 -4.34
N TRP A 79 11.87 21.27 -3.18
CA TRP A 79 13.20 21.08 -2.57
C TRP A 79 14.16 20.33 -3.48
N HIS A 80 13.64 19.33 -4.19
CA HIS A 80 14.37 18.55 -5.19
C HIS A 80 14.97 19.38 -6.33
N LEU A 81 14.48 20.60 -6.57
CA LEU A 81 14.97 21.53 -7.59
C LEU A 81 16.02 22.52 -7.04
N THR A 82 16.34 22.47 -5.74
CA THR A 82 17.43 23.25 -5.16
C THR A 82 18.73 22.44 -5.18
N GLN A 83 19.87 23.13 -5.19
CA GLN A 83 21.17 22.46 -5.11
C GLN A 83 21.33 21.67 -3.80
N GLU A 84 20.82 22.21 -2.70
CA GLU A 84 20.86 21.56 -1.38
C GLU A 84 19.99 20.30 -1.34
N GLY A 85 18.78 20.36 -1.92
CA GLY A 85 17.89 19.20 -1.97
C GLY A 85 18.40 18.10 -2.89
N TYR A 86 18.94 18.46 -4.06
CA TYR A 86 19.63 17.49 -4.91
C TYR A 86 20.78 16.79 -4.16
N ARG A 87 21.67 17.55 -3.50
CA ARG A 87 22.80 16.98 -2.74
C ARG A 87 22.32 16.09 -1.60
N SER A 88 21.28 16.52 -0.87
CA SER A 88 20.67 15.76 0.22
C SER A 88 20.12 14.41 -0.26
N TYR A 89 19.43 14.39 -1.40
CA TYR A 89 18.89 13.15 -1.98
C TYR A 89 20.00 12.25 -2.50
N MET A 90 20.99 12.79 -3.22
CA MET A 90 22.13 12.01 -3.69
C MET A 90 22.84 11.32 -2.53
N TRP A 91 23.16 12.06 -1.45
CA TRP A 91 23.79 11.49 -0.26
C TRP A 91 22.95 10.37 0.35
N TYR A 92 21.64 10.60 0.55
CA TYR A 92 20.79 9.63 1.22
C TYR A 92 20.59 8.35 0.39
N LEU A 93 20.37 8.50 -0.92
CA LEU A 93 20.20 7.37 -1.82
C LEU A 93 21.51 6.58 -1.99
N SER A 94 22.68 7.24 -2.04
CA SER A 94 23.99 6.58 -1.99
C SER A 94 24.16 5.77 -0.72
N ALA A 95 23.81 6.35 0.44
CA ALA A 95 23.93 5.66 1.72
C ALA A 95 23.03 4.41 1.81
N LEU A 96 21.83 4.45 1.19
CA LEU A 96 20.96 3.27 1.10
C LEU A 96 21.54 2.19 0.17
N GLU A 97 22.09 2.57 -0.99
CA GLU A 97 22.73 1.62 -1.91
C GLU A 97 23.96 0.95 -1.26
N GLU A 98 24.81 1.73 -0.59
CA GLU A 98 25.97 1.23 0.16
C GLU A 98 25.57 0.34 1.35
N ALA A 99 24.37 0.54 1.91
CA ALA A 99 23.80 -0.35 2.93
C ALA A 99 23.28 -1.67 2.34
N GLY A 100 23.18 -1.78 1.01
CA GLY A 100 22.72 -2.97 0.29
C GLY A 100 21.21 -3.04 0.11
N VAL A 101 20.50 -1.90 0.16
CA VAL A 101 19.07 -1.83 -0.17
C VAL A 101 18.85 -2.28 -1.62
N ASP A 102 17.86 -3.13 -1.85
CA ASP A 102 17.61 -3.72 -3.18
C ASP A 102 16.70 -2.86 -4.06
N ALA A 103 15.78 -2.13 -3.43
CA ALA A 103 14.76 -1.35 -4.14
C ALA A 103 14.30 -0.11 -3.37
N LEU A 104 13.81 0.87 -4.11
CA LEU A 104 13.14 2.06 -3.61
C LEU A 104 11.68 2.07 -4.08
N THR A 105 10.77 2.47 -3.20
CA THR A 105 9.40 2.83 -3.58
C THR A 105 9.24 4.34 -3.53
N VAL A 106 9.04 4.98 -4.68
CA VAL A 106 8.93 6.44 -4.86
C VAL A 106 7.64 6.80 -5.58
N ALA A 107 7.12 8.01 -5.38
CA ALA A 107 5.89 8.47 -6.05
C ALA A 107 6.15 9.55 -7.11
N ASP A 108 7.11 10.45 -6.85
CA ASP A 108 7.42 11.56 -7.74
C ASP A 108 8.23 11.10 -8.97
N PRO A 109 7.85 11.45 -10.22
CA PRO A 109 8.61 11.13 -11.43
C PRO A 109 10.08 11.56 -11.37
N TYR A 110 10.39 12.70 -10.75
CA TYR A 110 11.77 13.17 -10.59
C TYR A 110 12.62 12.15 -9.80
N LEU A 111 12.06 11.58 -8.73
CA LEU A 111 12.76 10.59 -7.93
C LEU A 111 12.92 9.25 -8.65
N VAL A 112 11.97 8.89 -9.53
CA VAL A 112 12.10 7.72 -10.40
C VAL A 112 13.30 7.90 -11.32
N GLU A 113 13.33 9.01 -12.06
CA GLU A 113 14.39 9.32 -13.02
C GLU A 113 15.76 9.43 -12.32
N LEU A 114 15.84 10.18 -11.22
CA LEU A 114 17.06 10.33 -10.42
C LEU A 114 17.58 8.98 -9.93
N ALA A 115 16.70 8.16 -9.34
CA ALA A 115 17.09 6.86 -8.80
C ALA A 115 17.62 5.93 -9.90
N LYS A 116 16.95 5.91 -11.06
CA LYS A 116 17.35 5.05 -12.19
C LYS A 116 18.60 5.52 -12.91
N ARG A 117 18.87 6.82 -12.95
CA ARG A 117 20.05 7.38 -13.60
C ARG A 117 21.31 7.18 -12.77
N GLU A 118 21.21 7.37 -11.45
CA GLU A 118 22.38 7.48 -10.58
C GLU A 118 22.68 6.20 -9.78
N PHE A 119 21.70 5.28 -9.63
CA PHE A 119 21.81 4.11 -8.74
C PHE A 119 21.38 2.81 -9.45
N LYS A 120 21.83 1.68 -8.90
CA LYS A 120 21.51 0.31 -9.36
C LYS A 120 20.30 -0.29 -8.66
N MET A 121 19.87 0.31 -7.53
CA MET A 121 18.66 -0.10 -6.83
C MET A 121 17.45 -0.12 -7.77
N LYS A 122 16.58 -1.13 -7.62
CA LYS A 122 15.34 -1.20 -8.39
C LYS A 122 14.37 -0.10 -7.97
N VAL A 123 13.55 0.39 -8.89
CA VAL A 123 12.55 1.41 -8.59
C VAL A 123 11.14 0.87 -8.77
N THR A 124 10.38 0.86 -7.67
CA THR A 124 8.93 0.65 -7.67
C THR A 124 8.22 1.99 -7.64
N VAL A 125 7.39 2.28 -8.65
CA VAL A 125 6.48 3.42 -8.58
C VAL A 125 5.37 3.12 -7.58
N SER A 126 5.14 4.04 -6.65
CA SER A 126 4.16 3.90 -5.60
C SER A 126 2.73 4.08 -6.13
N CYS A 127 1.77 3.40 -5.50
CA CYS A 127 0.34 3.67 -5.73
C CYS A 127 -0.07 5.13 -5.41
N ILE A 128 0.77 5.87 -4.68
CA ILE A 128 0.60 7.31 -4.41
C ILE A 128 0.84 8.16 -5.67
N ALA A 129 1.48 7.62 -6.70
CA ALA A 129 1.60 8.27 -8.01
C ALA A 129 0.31 8.20 -8.85
N PHE A 130 -0.74 7.52 -8.37
CA PHE A 130 -2.04 7.38 -9.03
C PHE A 130 -1.93 6.84 -10.47
N VAL A 131 -1.09 5.83 -10.68
CA VAL A 131 -0.99 5.14 -11.98
C VAL A 131 -2.22 4.26 -12.16
N ASN A 132 -3.16 4.77 -12.95
CA ASN A 132 -4.47 4.18 -13.16
C ASN A 132 -4.89 4.13 -14.64
N THR A 133 -3.95 4.34 -15.57
CA THR A 133 -4.18 4.24 -17.01
C THR A 133 -2.96 3.63 -17.71
N PRO A 134 -3.13 3.02 -18.90
CA PRO A 134 -2.02 2.54 -19.72
C PRO A 134 -0.99 3.63 -20.04
N GLU A 135 -1.42 4.85 -20.33
CA GLU A 135 -0.55 5.98 -20.67
C GLU A 135 0.38 6.36 -19.51
N LYS A 136 -0.17 6.44 -18.29
CA LYS A 136 0.63 6.71 -17.09
C LYS A 136 1.63 5.58 -16.83
N ALA A 137 1.21 4.33 -17.02
CA ALA A 137 2.10 3.19 -16.83
C ALA A 137 3.28 3.24 -17.82
N ARG A 138 3.02 3.47 -19.11
CA ARG A 138 4.06 3.63 -20.14
C ARG A 138 5.00 4.80 -19.83
N PHE A 139 4.47 5.90 -19.33
CA PHE A 139 5.30 7.05 -18.94
C PHE A 139 6.33 6.66 -17.87
N PHE A 140 5.88 6.01 -16.80
CA PHE A 140 6.76 5.60 -15.71
C PHE A 140 7.74 4.49 -16.09
N GLU A 141 7.32 3.54 -16.93
CA GLU A 141 8.23 2.53 -17.45
C GLU A 141 9.33 3.14 -18.31
N LYS A 142 9.00 4.12 -19.18
CA LYS A 142 9.99 4.85 -19.98
C LYS A 142 10.98 5.65 -19.13
N LEU A 143 10.56 6.13 -17.95
CA LEU A 143 11.48 6.73 -16.97
C LEU A 143 12.40 5.70 -16.29
N GLY A 144 12.14 4.42 -16.46
CA GLY A 144 12.97 3.31 -15.98
C GLY A 144 12.40 2.54 -14.80
N ALA A 145 11.10 2.67 -14.49
CA ALA A 145 10.48 1.91 -13.41
C ALA A 145 10.65 0.38 -13.61
N ASP A 146 11.17 -0.30 -12.59
CA ASP A 146 11.27 -1.78 -12.58
C ASP A 146 9.95 -2.44 -12.19
N ALA A 147 9.11 -1.72 -11.44
CA ALA A 147 7.78 -2.16 -11.05
C ALA A 147 6.84 -0.97 -10.86
N ILE A 148 5.53 -1.21 -11.02
CA ILE A 148 4.49 -0.20 -10.77
C ILE A 148 3.48 -0.77 -9.79
N ALA A 149 3.37 -0.14 -8.61
CA ALA A 149 2.25 -0.34 -7.70
C ALA A 149 1.05 0.46 -8.20
N ILE A 150 0.07 -0.25 -8.74
CA ILE A 150 -1.13 0.32 -9.37
C ILE A 150 -2.00 1.05 -8.34
N ASP A 151 -2.70 2.10 -8.78
CA ASP A 151 -3.70 2.80 -7.95
C ASP A 151 -4.81 1.83 -7.51
N PRO A 152 -5.04 1.65 -6.20
CA PRO A 152 -6.11 0.79 -5.69
C PRO A 152 -7.49 1.13 -6.24
N ASN A 153 -7.76 2.38 -6.66
CA ASN A 153 -9.05 2.75 -7.23
C ASN A 153 -9.46 1.90 -8.45
N ILE A 154 -8.49 1.28 -9.15
CA ILE A 154 -8.77 0.40 -10.29
C ILE A 154 -8.57 -1.09 -9.99
N ASN A 155 -8.37 -1.49 -8.71
CA ASN A 155 -8.23 -2.90 -8.34
C ASN A 155 -9.42 -3.76 -8.81
N ARG A 156 -10.62 -3.19 -8.94
CA ARG A 156 -11.82 -3.92 -9.39
C ARG A 156 -12.22 -3.59 -10.83
N ASP A 157 -11.29 -3.07 -11.63
CA ASP A 157 -11.48 -2.69 -13.03
C ASP A 157 -10.51 -3.51 -13.89
N PHE A 158 -10.94 -4.73 -14.24
CA PHE A 158 -10.07 -5.72 -14.88
C PHE A 158 -9.70 -5.30 -16.30
N GLU A 159 -10.61 -4.67 -17.03
CA GLU A 159 -10.34 -4.13 -18.38
C GLU A 159 -9.18 -3.12 -18.34
N THR A 160 -9.20 -2.19 -17.37
CA THR A 160 -8.11 -1.22 -17.20
C THR A 160 -6.80 -1.90 -16.79
N LEU A 161 -6.86 -2.87 -15.87
CA LEU A 161 -5.66 -3.61 -15.43
C LEU A 161 -5.01 -4.40 -16.58
N GLU A 162 -5.81 -5.09 -17.40
CA GLU A 162 -5.37 -5.80 -18.60
C GLU A 162 -4.77 -4.84 -19.63
N GLY A 163 -5.42 -3.69 -19.86
CA GLY A 163 -4.91 -2.64 -20.75
C GLY A 163 -3.57 -2.07 -20.28
N ILE A 164 -3.36 -1.93 -18.96
CA ILE A 164 -2.08 -1.54 -18.37
C ILE A 164 -1.05 -2.64 -18.62
N ARG A 165 -1.35 -3.90 -18.30
CA ARG A 165 -0.44 -5.04 -18.49
C ARG A 165 0.00 -5.16 -19.95
N ALA A 166 -0.91 -4.98 -20.90
CA ALA A 166 -0.61 -5.04 -22.33
C ALA A 166 0.28 -3.88 -22.82
N SER A 167 0.43 -2.83 -22.02
CA SER A 167 1.17 -1.62 -22.40
C SER A 167 2.57 -1.52 -21.82
N VAL A 168 2.94 -2.38 -20.86
CA VAL A 168 4.23 -2.34 -20.16
C VAL A 168 4.79 -3.75 -19.97
N ASP A 169 6.08 -3.88 -19.72
CA ASP A 169 6.79 -5.13 -19.43
C ASP A 169 7.29 -5.23 -17.98
N CYS A 170 7.39 -4.11 -17.25
CA CYS A 170 7.78 -4.07 -15.84
C CYS A 170 6.84 -4.86 -14.91
N ASP A 171 7.31 -5.20 -13.70
CA ASP A 171 6.50 -5.97 -12.74
C ASP A 171 5.28 -5.14 -12.30
N LEU A 172 4.06 -5.70 -12.39
CA LEU A 172 2.86 -5.05 -11.86
C LEU A 172 2.57 -5.48 -10.42
N LYS A 173 2.30 -4.50 -9.56
CA LYS A 173 2.08 -4.70 -8.13
C LYS A 173 0.72 -4.15 -7.72
N VAL A 174 -0.07 -4.92 -6.98
CA VAL A 174 -1.37 -4.47 -6.44
C VAL A 174 -1.37 -4.49 -4.92
N LEU A 175 -2.05 -3.50 -4.34
CA LEU A 175 -2.22 -3.36 -2.90
C LEU A 175 -3.52 -4.06 -2.50
N VAL A 176 -3.44 -5.10 -1.68
CA VAL A 176 -4.58 -6.03 -1.52
C VAL A 176 -5.48 -5.72 -0.33
N ASN A 177 -4.93 -5.25 0.79
CA ASN A 177 -5.68 -5.08 2.04
C ASN A 177 -5.78 -3.61 2.52
N GLU A 178 -5.59 -2.65 1.61
CA GLU A 178 -5.91 -1.25 1.88
C GLU A 178 -7.42 -1.03 1.69
N GLY A 179 -8.13 -0.60 2.73
CA GLY A 179 -9.55 -0.25 2.67
C GLY A 179 -9.81 1.26 2.64
N CYS A 180 -9.05 2.02 1.86
CA CYS A 180 -9.39 3.42 1.57
C CYS A 180 -10.73 3.54 0.84
N LEU A 181 -11.36 4.72 0.87
CA LEU A 181 -12.63 4.90 0.15
C LEU A 181 -12.37 4.68 -1.35
N TYR A 182 -13.28 4.00 -2.03
CA TYR A 182 -13.26 3.95 -3.49
C TYR A 182 -13.45 5.35 -4.06
N GLN A 183 -12.60 5.74 -5.01
CA GLN A 183 -12.57 7.09 -5.59
C GLN A 183 -12.55 8.18 -4.49
N CYS A 184 -11.73 7.95 -3.46
CA CYS A 184 -11.69 8.80 -2.27
C CYS A 184 -11.41 10.27 -2.63
N PRO A 185 -12.33 11.21 -2.36
CA PRO A 185 -12.13 12.63 -2.67
C PRO A 185 -11.02 13.27 -1.82
N PHE A 186 -10.67 12.64 -0.70
CA PHE A 186 -9.60 13.11 0.18
C PHE A 186 -8.22 12.61 -0.21
N ARG A 187 -8.10 11.60 -1.09
CA ARG A 187 -6.86 10.81 -1.24
C ARG A 187 -5.64 11.67 -1.55
N TYR A 188 -5.76 12.57 -2.53
CA TYR A 188 -4.69 13.48 -2.93
C TYR A 188 -4.29 14.42 -1.78
N ALA A 189 -5.27 15.10 -1.18
CA ALA A 189 -5.01 16.06 -0.10
C ALA A 189 -4.45 15.37 1.16
N HIS A 190 -4.92 14.17 1.45
CA HIS A 190 -4.46 13.38 2.59
C HIS A 190 -3.02 12.91 2.43
N PHE A 191 -2.66 12.37 1.26
CA PHE A 191 -1.25 12.00 1.02
C PHE A 191 -0.32 13.21 1.02
N ASN A 192 -0.77 14.38 0.56
CA ASN A 192 0.01 15.61 0.69
C ASN A 192 0.20 16.01 2.16
N LEU A 193 -0.85 15.96 2.99
CA LEU A 193 -0.72 16.20 4.43
C LEU A 193 0.29 15.24 5.06
N ILE A 194 0.13 13.94 4.84
CA ILE A 194 0.99 12.89 5.40
C ILE A 194 2.45 13.11 4.97
N SER A 195 2.67 13.43 3.69
CA SER A 195 4.00 13.71 3.13
C SER A 195 4.73 14.86 3.83
N HIS A 196 3.99 15.88 4.30
CA HIS A 196 4.56 17.02 5.01
C HIS A 196 4.62 16.84 6.53
N VAL A 197 3.72 16.06 7.12
CA VAL A 197 3.77 15.73 8.55
C VAL A 197 4.87 14.70 8.84
N HIS A 198 5.10 13.77 7.92
CA HIS A 198 6.08 12.69 8.03
C HIS A 198 7.23 12.82 7.02
N GLY A 199 7.54 14.04 6.58
CA GLY A 199 8.68 14.36 5.72
C GLY A 199 9.66 15.32 6.38
N PRO A 200 10.58 15.93 5.62
CA PRO A 200 11.58 16.84 6.19
C PRO A 200 10.96 18.08 6.84
N GLU A 201 11.72 18.71 7.74
CA GLU A 201 11.34 19.99 8.35
C GLU A 201 11.20 21.12 7.31
N PRO A 202 10.37 22.16 7.57
CA PRO A 202 9.43 22.28 8.68
C PRO A 202 8.23 21.33 8.55
N ARG A 203 7.89 20.63 9.64
CA ARG A 203 6.74 19.74 9.74
C ARG A 203 5.51 20.45 10.32
N ALA A 204 4.35 20.21 9.72
CA ALA A 204 3.08 20.57 10.34
C ALA A 204 2.84 19.69 11.58
N LYS A 205 2.33 20.29 12.66
CA LYS A 205 1.89 19.58 13.89
C LYS A 205 0.36 19.66 13.98
N PRO A 206 -0.38 18.86 13.19
CA PRO A 206 -1.82 18.92 13.21
C PRO A 206 -2.37 18.49 14.58
N LEU A 207 -3.36 19.22 15.10
CA LEU A 207 -4.08 18.84 16.32
C LEU A 207 -4.86 17.53 16.11
N TYR A 208 -5.37 17.33 14.91
CA TYR A 208 -6.02 16.10 14.47
C TYR A 208 -5.93 15.94 12.95
N ASP A 209 -6.03 14.72 12.46
CA ASP A 209 -6.09 14.43 11.02
C ASP A 209 -7.55 14.52 10.55
N TYR A 210 -7.92 15.66 9.95
CA TYR A 210 -9.24 15.89 9.38
C TYR A 210 -9.66 14.78 8.41
N TYR A 211 -8.74 14.37 7.52
CA TYR A 211 -9.06 13.43 6.45
C TYR A 211 -9.33 12.04 7.03
N SER A 212 -8.46 11.54 7.90
CA SER A 212 -8.68 10.26 8.57
C SER A 212 -9.97 10.25 9.39
N ASN A 213 -10.21 11.28 10.21
CA ASN A 213 -11.40 11.37 11.04
C ASN A 213 -12.69 11.42 10.22
N LYS A 214 -12.71 12.23 9.14
CA LYS A 214 -13.87 12.34 8.25
C LYS A 214 -14.12 11.03 7.50
N CYS A 215 -13.06 10.39 7.04
CA CYS A 215 -13.07 9.10 6.34
C CYS A 215 -13.67 7.99 7.23
N LEU A 216 -13.30 7.94 8.52
CA LEU A 216 -13.88 7.02 9.50
C LEU A 216 -15.35 7.33 9.78
N ALA A 217 -15.69 8.59 10.04
CA ALA A 217 -17.06 9.01 10.33
C ALA A 217 -18.04 8.69 9.18
N LEU A 218 -17.59 8.82 7.92
CA LEU A 218 -18.39 8.43 6.76
C LEU A 218 -18.70 6.93 6.77
N ARG A 219 -17.73 6.06 7.07
CA ARG A 219 -17.96 4.59 7.11
C ARG A 219 -18.86 4.15 8.25
N VAL A 220 -18.77 4.82 9.40
CA VAL A 220 -19.67 4.52 10.52
C VAL A 220 -21.12 4.84 10.15
N ARG A 221 -21.34 5.93 9.40
CA ARG A 221 -22.67 6.34 8.92
C ARG A 221 -23.16 5.50 7.75
N ASP A 222 -22.25 5.14 6.85
CA ASP A 222 -22.52 4.37 5.63
C ASP A 222 -21.51 3.20 5.50
N PRO A 223 -21.84 2.02 6.07
CA PRO A 223 -21.00 0.83 5.98
C PRO A 223 -20.81 0.29 4.56
N GLU A 224 -21.66 0.69 3.59
CA GLU A 224 -21.51 0.31 2.19
C GLU A 224 -20.15 0.77 1.62
N LEU A 225 -19.60 1.86 2.19
CA LEU A 225 -18.27 2.36 1.87
C LEU A 225 -17.15 1.35 2.20
N ILE A 226 -17.35 0.45 3.16
CA ILE A 226 -16.41 -0.62 3.48
C ILE A 226 -16.42 -1.67 2.37
N ILE A 227 -17.60 -2.11 1.93
CA ILE A 227 -17.73 -3.08 0.83
C ILE A 227 -17.23 -2.50 -0.49
N LYS A 228 -17.49 -1.22 -0.75
CA LYS A 228 -17.00 -0.51 -1.95
C LYS A 228 -15.49 -0.31 -1.96
N SER A 229 -14.84 -0.25 -0.80
CA SER A 229 -13.39 -0.03 -0.69
C SER A 229 -12.63 -1.06 -1.54
N PRO A 230 -11.55 -0.69 -2.25
CA PRO A 230 -10.98 -1.51 -3.31
C PRO A 230 -9.99 -2.58 -2.80
N TRP A 231 -10.29 -3.20 -1.67
CA TRP A 231 -9.54 -4.37 -1.19
C TRP A 231 -9.79 -5.59 -2.09
N ILE A 232 -8.88 -6.55 -2.00
CA ILE A 232 -8.84 -7.83 -2.73
C ILE A 232 -8.75 -8.93 -1.68
N ARG A 233 -9.65 -9.92 -1.68
CA ARG A 233 -9.61 -11.00 -0.68
C ARG A 233 -8.46 -11.97 -0.96
N PRO A 234 -7.99 -12.72 0.07
CA PRO A 234 -7.06 -13.82 -0.13
C PRO A 234 -7.51 -14.84 -1.19
N GLU A 235 -8.81 -15.13 -1.24
CA GLU A 235 -9.42 -16.07 -2.19
C GLU A 235 -9.39 -15.57 -3.64
N ASP A 236 -9.38 -14.25 -3.83
CA ASP A 236 -9.56 -13.61 -5.13
C ASP A 236 -8.24 -13.42 -5.89
N LEU A 237 -7.09 -13.75 -5.29
CA LEU A 237 -5.75 -13.45 -5.85
C LEU A 237 -5.50 -14.11 -7.21
N GLU A 238 -6.00 -15.33 -7.43
CA GLU A 238 -5.77 -16.08 -8.67
C GLU A 238 -6.29 -15.32 -9.90
N ALA A 239 -7.43 -14.65 -9.79
CA ALA A 239 -7.97 -13.83 -10.88
C ALA A 239 -7.02 -12.68 -11.30
N TYR A 240 -6.22 -12.16 -10.37
CA TYR A 240 -5.24 -11.11 -10.67
C TYR A 240 -3.96 -11.71 -11.29
N GLU A 241 -3.58 -12.92 -10.87
CA GLU A 241 -2.45 -13.65 -11.48
C GLU A 241 -2.73 -13.97 -12.95
N GLU A 242 -3.97 -14.34 -13.27
CA GLU A 242 -4.42 -14.66 -14.64
C GLU A 242 -4.26 -13.47 -15.61
N ILE A 243 -4.51 -12.25 -15.14
CA ILE A 243 -4.36 -11.02 -15.95
C ILE A 243 -2.93 -10.43 -15.90
N GLY A 244 -1.97 -11.15 -15.30
CA GLY A 244 -0.55 -10.78 -15.33
C GLY A 244 -0.10 -9.82 -14.23
N ILE A 245 -0.76 -9.81 -13.06
CA ILE A 245 -0.24 -9.15 -11.86
C ILE A 245 0.89 -10.00 -11.24
N ASP A 246 2.06 -9.40 -11.02
CA ASP A 246 3.26 -10.10 -10.57
C ASP A 246 3.41 -10.14 -9.04
N ILE A 247 3.01 -9.07 -8.35
CA ILE A 247 3.30 -8.87 -6.93
C ILE A 247 2.06 -8.41 -6.14
N PHE A 248 1.73 -9.13 -5.08
CA PHE A 248 0.73 -8.74 -4.09
C PHE A 248 1.41 -8.06 -2.90
N LYS A 249 1.07 -6.79 -2.66
CA LYS A 249 1.62 -5.99 -1.58
C LYS A 249 0.63 -5.88 -0.43
N LEU A 250 1.06 -6.34 0.75
CA LEU A 250 0.31 -6.20 1.99
C LEU A 250 0.67 -4.89 2.69
N CYS A 251 -0.36 -4.16 3.12
CA CYS A 251 -0.24 -3.01 4.01
C CYS A 251 -0.18 -3.43 5.48
N GLY A 252 0.15 -2.48 6.35
CA GLY A 252 0.23 -2.73 7.80
C GLY A 252 1.56 -2.38 8.47
N ARG A 253 2.39 -1.49 7.89
CA ARG A 253 3.66 -1.05 8.53
C ARG A 253 3.46 -0.48 9.93
N THR A 254 2.26 0.00 10.24
CA THR A 254 1.92 0.58 11.53
C THR A 254 1.12 -0.36 12.44
N GLN A 255 0.99 -1.64 12.06
CA GLN A 255 0.17 -2.63 12.75
C GLN A 255 1.02 -3.50 13.69
N THR A 256 0.34 -4.20 14.62
CA THR A 256 1.00 -5.10 15.56
C THR A 256 1.50 -6.37 14.87
N ALA A 257 2.51 -7.01 15.46
CA ALA A 257 3.05 -8.28 14.95
C ALA A 257 1.97 -9.38 14.86
N GLY A 258 1.05 -9.44 15.83
CA GLY A 258 -0.07 -10.39 15.82
C GLY A 258 -1.03 -10.17 14.66
N TRP A 259 -1.36 -8.91 14.35
CA TRP A 259 -2.18 -8.58 13.18
C TRP A 259 -1.47 -8.95 11.88
N LEU A 260 -0.18 -8.62 11.77
CA LEU A 260 0.61 -8.98 10.59
C LEU A 260 0.67 -10.49 10.37
N LYS A 261 0.85 -11.28 11.44
CA LYS A 261 0.81 -12.74 11.36
C LYS A 261 -0.51 -13.26 10.80
N ASN A 262 -1.64 -12.72 11.26
CA ASN A 262 -2.97 -13.09 10.78
C ASN A 262 -3.10 -12.80 9.27
N VAL A 263 -2.79 -11.57 8.87
CA VAL A 263 -2.89 -11.12 7.48
C VAL A 263 -1.96 -11.91 6.57
N ILE A 264 -0.68 -12.05 6.93
CA ILE A 264 0.28 -12.83 6.13
C ILE A 264 -0.21 -14.26 5.96
N SER A 265 -0.68 -14.90 7.03
CA SER A 265 -1.20 -16.27 6.97
C SER A 265 -2.42 -16.38 6.05
N ALA A 266 -3.37 -15.46 6.15
CA ALA A 266 -4.57 -15.42 5.32
C ALA A 266 -4.22 -15.37 3.82
N TYR A 267 -3.37 -14.43 3.41
CA TYR A 267 -3.02 -14.23 2.01
C TYR A 267 -2.08 -15.32 1.46
N LEU A 268 -1.12 -15.82 2.24
CA LEU A 268 -0.27 -16.93 1.82
C LEU A 268 -1.06 -18.25 1.67
N ASN A 269 -2.07 -18.46 2.53
CA ASN A 269 -2.95 -19.62 2.44
C ASN A 269 -4.09 -19.45 1.43
N ARG A 270 -4.26 -18.24 0.87
CA ARG A 270 -5.34 -17.89 -0.09
C ARG A 270 -6.75 -18.20 0.45
N SER A 271 -6.93 -18.10 1.76
CA SER A 271 -8.20 -18.38 2.41
C SER A 271 -8.23 -17.72 3.78
N TYR A 272 -9.37 -17.12 4.11
CA TYR A 272 -9.62 -16.58 5.43
C TYR A 272 -11.03 -16.88 5.91
N GLU A 273 -11.10 -17.47 7.10
CA GLU A 273 -12.34 -17.73 7.84
C GLU A 273 -12.41 -16.74 9.01
N GLY A 274 -13.38 -15.82 8.97
CA GLY A 274 -13.52 -14.79 10.01
C GLY A 274 -14.02 -13.45 9.47
N ASN A 275 -13.76 -12.39 10.24
CA ASN A 275 -14.17 -11.04 9.92
C ASN A 275 -13.22 -10.38 8.91
N LEU A 276 -13.70 -9.96 7.74
CA LEU A 276 -12.89 -9.22 6.76
C LEU A 276 -12.18 -8.01 7.40
N MET A 277 -12.81 -7.34 8.37
CA MET A 277 -12.23 -6.17 9.05
C MET A 277 -10.90 -6.47 9.76
N ASP A 278 -10.64 -7.74 10.11
CA ASP A 278 -9.37 -8.17 10.70
C ASP A 278 -8.22 -8.22 9.68
N LEU A 279 -8.52 -8.11 8.39
CA LEU A 279 -7.52 -8.08 7.32
C LEU A 279 -7.18 -6.67 6.83
N LEU A 280 -8.09 -5.71 7.03
CA LEU A 280 -7.98 -4.36 6.45
C LEU A 280 -7.10 -3.43 7.30
N ASP A 281 -6.14 -2.77 6.67
CA ASP A 281 -5.21 -1.86 7.37
C ASP A 281 -5.82 -0.47 7.63
N ALA A 282 -6.51 0.07 6.65
CA ALA A 282 -7.50 1.14 6.83
C ALA A 282 -8.85 0.48 6.55
N PRO A 283 -9.89 0.58 7.41
CA PRO A 283 -10.12 1.50 8.53
C PRO A 283 -10.00 0.83 9.92
N ARG A 284 -8.77 0.55 10.39
CA ARG A 284 -8.51 -0.23 11.62
C ARG A 284 -9.23 0.29 12.89
N GLU A 285 -9.45 1.60 13.01
CA GLU A 285 -10.03 2.22 14.21
C GLU A 285 -11.48 1.79 14.44
N ILE A 286 -12.18 1.39 13.38
CA ILE A 286 -13.58 0.94 13.43
C ILE A 286 -13.72 -0.56 13.23
N LYS A 287 -12.62 -1.33 13.28
CA LYS A 287 -12.63 -2.77 13.00
C LYS A 287 -13.61 -3.56 13.89
N ASN A 288 -13.78 -3.12 15.14
CA ASN A 288 -14.64 -3.79 16.12
C ASN A 288 -16.11 -3.38 16.01
N LEU A 289 -16.45 -2.40 15.16
CA LEU A 289 -17.84 -1.95 14.99
C LEU A 289 -18.62 -2.81 13.99
N PHE A 290 -17.90 -3.48 13.07
CA PHE A 290 -18.48 -4.23 11.98
C PHE A 290 -17.91 -5.64 11.92
N TYR A 291 -18.80 -6.62 11.78
CA TYR A 291 -18.45 -7.99 11.48
C TYR A 291 -18.94 -8.34 10.07
N ILE A 292 -18.00 -8.65 9.20
CA ILE A 292 -18.24 -9.00 7.79
C ILE A 292 -17.69 -10.40 7.56
N PRO A 293 -18.54 -11.44 7.54
CA PRO A 293 -18.08 -12.81 7.31
C PRO A 293 -17.40 -12.92 5.94
N ASN A 294 -16.08 -13.18 5.91
CA ASN A 294 -15.30 -13.14 4.66
C ASN A 294 -15.83 -14.12 3.59
N LYS A 295 -16.34 -15.27 4.02
CA LYS A 295 -16.91 -16.31 3.13
C LYS A 295 -18.24 -15.92 2.50
N GLU A 296 -19.02 -15.03 3.12
CA GLU A 296 -20.28 -14.56 2.54
C GLU A 296 -20.08 -13.57 1.36
N LEU A 297 -18.82 -13.21 1.10
CA LEU A 297 -18.39 -12.40 -0.05
C LEU A 297 -18.01 -13.25 -1.26
N ASP A 298 -18.11 -14.59 -1.18
CA ASP A 298 -17.80 -15.48 -2.30
C ASP A 298 -18.66 -15.14 -3.54
N GLY A 299 -18.00 -15.10 -4.71
CA GLY A 299 -18.61 -14.69 -5.97
C GLY A 299 -18.77 -13.18 -6.17
N ALA A 300 -18.45 -12.33 -5.17
CA ALA A 300 -18.61 -10.88 -5.34
C ALA A 300 -17.67 -10.29 -6.41
N LEU A 301 -16.48 -10.87 -6.57
CA LEU A 301 -15.53 -10.45 -7.59
C LEU A 301 -16.10 -10.57 -9.00
N ASP A 302 -16.84 -11.63 -9.32
CA ASP A 302 -17.41 -11.86 -10.65
C ASP A 302 -18.38 -10.74 -11.03
N ARG A 303 -19.13 -10.24 -10.05
CA ARG A 303 -20.00 -9.07 -10.25
C ARG A 303 -19.19 -7.78 -10.38
N TRP A 304 -18.12 -7.61 -9.61
CA TRP A 304 -17.29 -6.41 -9.65
C TRP A 304 -16.47 -6.27 -10.94
N LYS A 305 -16.02 -7.39 -11.54
CA LYS A 305 -15.30 -7.44 -12.83
C LYS A 305 -16.09 -6.76 -13.96
N VAL A 306 -17.40 -6.98 -14.01
CA VAL A 306 -18.29 -6.43 -15.05
C VAL A 306 -19.04 -5.16 -14.60
N CYS A 307 -18.69 -4.61 -13.43
CA CYS A 307 -19.41 -3.49 -12.85
C CYS A 307 -18.98 -2.16 -13.49
N LYS A 308 -19.94 -1.48 -14.15
CA LYS A 308 -19.77 -0.15 -14.77
C LYS A 308 -19.59 1.01 -13.77
N LYS A 309 -19.60 0.72 -12.47
CA LYS A 309 -19.46 1.69 -11.36
C LYS A 309 -20.52 2.80 -11.31
N VAL A 310 -21.63 2.67 -12.06
CA VAL A 310 -22.82 3.51 -11.95
C VAL A 310 -23.72 2.98 -10.82
N CYS A 311 -23.32 3.23 -9.58
CA CYS A 311 -23.91 2.58 -8.39
C CYS A 311 -25.40 2.90 -8.18
N LYS A 312 -25.87 4.08 -8.60
CA LYS A 312 -27.26 4.52 -8.44
C LYS A 312 -28.27 3.58 -9.14
N GLU A 313 -27.86 2.97 -10.24
CA GLU A 313 -28.70 2.05 -11.02
C GLU A 313 -28.47 0.58 -10.63
N CYS A 314 -27.26 0.24 -10.17
CA CYS A 314 -26.85 -1.15 -9.95
C CYS A 314 -27.33 -1.74 -8.62
N GLY A 315 -27.26 -0.99 -7.51
CA GLY A 315 -27.69 -1.45 -6.17
C GLY A 315 -26.87 -2.58 -5.53
N TYR A 316 -26.07 -3.34 -6.29
CA TYR A 316 -25.43 -4.56 -5.82
C TYR A 316 -24.62 -4.44 -4.52
N CYS A 317 -23.76 -3.41 -4.38
CA CYS A 317 -22.94 -3.25 -3.16
C CYS A 317 -23.79 -2.91 -1.93
N HIS A 318 -24.91 -2.23 -2.13
CA HIS A 318 -25.88 -1.91 -1.09
C HIS A 318 -26.55 -3.19 -0.59
N GLU A 319 -27.14 -3.98 -1.49
CA GLU A 319 -27.76 -5.28 -1.17
C GLU A 319 -26.75 -6.23 -0.51
N LEU A 320 -25.52 -6.29 -1.03
CA LEU A 320 -24.45 -7.08 -0.44
C LEU A 320 -24.16 -6.63 0.99
N THR A 321 -24.11 -5.32 1.23
CA THR A 321 -23.87 -4.73 2.55
C THR A 321 -24.98 -5.09 3.53
N GLU A 322 -26.25 -4.93 3.15
CA GLU A 322 -27.40 -5.29 3.98
C GLU A 322 -27.41 -6.78 4.34
N ARG A 323 -26.93 -7.62 3.43
CA ARG A 323 -26.84 -9.07 3.65
C ARG A 323 -25.73 -9.47 4.62
N VAL A 324 -24.53 -8.87 4.49
CA VAL A 324 -23.31 -9.42 5.14
C VAL A 324 -22.80 -8.60 6.32
N ILE A 325 -23.14 -7.32 6.43
CA ILE A 325 -22.62 -6.48 7.50
C ILE A 325 -23.50 -6.60 8.74
N ASN A 326 -22.95 -7.26 9.75
CA ASN A 326 -23.52 -7.26 11.09
C ASN A 326 -22.88 -6.13 11.92
N LYS A 327 -23.70 -5.23 12.48
CA LYS A 327 -23.22 -4.29 13.50
C LYS A 327 -22.90 -5.10 14.76
N ALA A 328 -21.71 -4.92 15.32
CA ALA A 328 -21.35 -5.61 16.56
C ALA A 328 -22.35 -5.23 17.68
N SER A 329 -22.85 -6.23 18.42
CA SER A 329 -23.91 -6.10 19.43
C SER A 329 -23.55 -5.22 20.64
N THR A 330 -22.34 -4.66 20.67
CA THR A 330 -21.81 -3.83 21.75
C THR A 330 -21.19 -2.57 21.17
N ILE A 331 -22.02 -1.55 20.92
CA ILE A 331 -21.55 -0.18 20.74
C ILE A 331 -21.59 0.47 22.13
N PRO A 332 -20.47 0.77 22.79
CA PRO A 332 -20.48 1.71 23.90
C PRO A 332 -20.91 3.06 23.31
N THR A 333 -22.00 3.61 23.82
CA THR A 333 -22.48 4.95 23.46
C THR A 333 -21.35 5.95 23.74
N MET A 334 -20.60 6.36 22.72
CA MET A 334 -19.67 7.48 22.85
C MET A 334 -20.44 8.75 22.48
N ILE A 335 -20.68 9.56 23.51
CA ILE A 335 -21.18 10.94 23.46
C ILE A 335 -20.07 11.86 22.97
#